data_AF-A0A8J5F5N8-F1
#
_entry.id   AF-A0A8J5F5N8-F1
#
_cell.length_a   1.000
_cell.length_b   1.000
_cell.length_c   1.000
_cell.angle_alpha   90.00
_cell.angle_beta   90.00
_cell.angle_gamma   90.00
#
_symmetry.space_group_name_H-M   'P 1'
#
loop_
_entity.id
_entity.type
_entity.pdbx_description
1 polymer ?
#
loop_
_entity_poly.entity_id
_entity_poly.type
_entity_poly.pdbx_seq_one_letter_code
_entity_poly.pdbx_strand_id
1 'polypeptide(L)'
;MVVLSSSPALNKSAIFSGVPAIRLSEPGSDSLLVRACEDLGFFKVTDHGIPMELITKLEEEAVKFFASPEEEKELSCRKLANPFGYGSKCIGSNGDVGWVEYLLMPVTSEPISMAFLMQPSASSFRSALNEYISAVRKLACQILELMAQGLGIEQTDVLSKLALDEESDSMLRLNHYPPCLMLQEQNGFLTGFGEHTDPQIISVLRSNNTAGLEISLRDGSWVSVLPDQEAFFVNVGDSLQVLTNGKFRSVRHRVLANGWESRVSMIYFAGPPPGEKLAPLPESMEEGEQSQYREFTWREYKSCAYKTLLGDNRLDLFHKNPTAKAILELVRKYDGDHICYDHLAFRSFGIDGHGIDSMAKIFLHFGYKQHEELRFPAKKLKALWFSHPDAETNANGTGVHGPLPRIFISELLVDQMSDQCQVDISSEDTTFMIEIIRKYIKASANGYEYATLASTLGCLTWETPSYSDYQLLSRESEYAAWTLVNGYALNHVTISTHRLQSHVKKIDGFNKYIEANGFKLNSEGGILKVSPDGLLLQSSTVADTISFNFADGVTESVPCSYIEFAERLLLPEYKNMPEEEVREFHRRDGFEVGNADKIFESTSRDQLTRKVT
;
A
#
# COMPACT_ATOMS: atom_id res chain seq x y z
N MET A 1 -7.82 22.10 -9.89
CA MET A 1 -8.38 23.29 -9.22
C MET A 1 -7.99 23.18 -7.75
N VAL A 2 -7.35 24.19 -7.15
CA VAL A 2 -7.00 24.12 -5.71
C VAL A 2 -8.31 24.05 -4.94
N VAL A 3 -8.54 22.96 -4.21
CA VAL A 3 -9.80 22.70 -3.52
C VAL A 3 -9.89 23.62 -2.31
N LEU A 4 -11.00 24.35 -2.19
CA LEU A 4 -11.36 25.05 -0.96
C LEU A 4 -11.63 23.98 0.10
N SER A 5 -10.83 23.96 1.18
CA SER A 5 -11.11 23.08 2.30
C SER A 5 -12.37 23.61 3.00
N SER A 6 -13.46 22.87 2.94
CA SER A 6 -14.70 23.13 3.69
C SER A 6 -14.52 22.76 5.16
N SER A 7 -13.38 23.09 5.77
CA SER A 7 -13.26 23.05 7.22
C SER A 7 -14.11 24.19 7.77
N PRO A 8 -15.12 23.92 8.60
CA PRO A 8 -15.98 24.95 9.15
C PRO A 8 -15.10 25.95 9.91
N ALA A 9 -15.24 27.22 9.52
CA ALA A 9 -14.61 28.41 10.10
C ALA A 9 -14.05 28.17 11.50
N LEU A 10 -12.73 28.02 11.62
CA LEU A 10 -11.95 27.99 12.86
C LEU A 10 -12.76 27.57 14.09
N ASN A 11 -13.42 26.41 14.04
CA ASN A 11 -13.93 25.80 15.23
C ASN A 11 -12.70 25.18 15.88
N LYS A 12 -11.85 26.05 16.48
CA LYS A 12 -10.55 25.75 17.09
C LYS A 12 -10.13 24.32 16.78
N SER A 13 -9.45 24.07 15.65
CA SER A 13 -8.71 22.82 15.52
C SER A 13 -7.96 22.68 16.84
N ALA A 14 -8.28 21.64 17.61
CA ALA A 14 -7.83 21.56 18.99
C ALA A 14 -6.32 21.65 18.95
N ILE A 15 -5.76 22.77 19.42
CA ILE A 15 -4.32 23.01 19.41
C ILE A 15 -3.70 21.79 20.08
N PHE A 16 -2.98 20.98 19.32
CA PHE A 16 -2.50 19.72 19.83
C PHE A 16 -1.24 19.97 20.63
N SER A 17 -1.41 20.12 21.94
CA SER A 17 -0.30 20.23 22.89
C SER A 17 0.41 18.89 23.13
N GLY A 18 -0.02 17.82 22.46
CA GLY A 18 0.45 16.45 22.66
C GLY A 18 1.64 16.04 21.79
N VAL A 19 2.20 16.94 20.96
CA VAL A 19 3.39 16.60 20.15
C VAL A 19 4.57 16.31 21.10
N PRO A 20 5.15 15.10 21.08
CA PRO A 20 6.28 14.76 21.93
C PRO A 20 7.47 15.67 21.64
N ALA A 21 8.08 16.23 22.69
CA ALA A 21 9.27 17.06 22.60
C ALA A 21 10.49 16.27 23.06
N ILE A 22 11.43 16.06 22.16
CA ILE A 22 12.64 15.27 22.39
C ILE A 22 13.84 16.23 22.46
N ARG A 23 14.63 16.11 23.53
CA ARG A 23 15.96 16.74 23.63
C ARG A 23 17.01 15.65 23.42
N LEU A 24 17.74 15.72 22.31
CA LEU A 24 18.64 14.63 21.92
C LEU A 24 19.80 14.42 22.91
N SER A 25 20.19 15.47 23.63
CA SER A 25 21.26 15.47 24.63
C SER A 25 20.87 14.87 25.99
N GLU A 26 19.56 14.69 26.26
CA GLU A 26 19.09 14.20 27.56
C GLU A 26 19.11 12.65 27.63
N PRO A 27 19.45 12.06 28.79
CA PRO A 27 19.36 10.61 29.00
C PRO A 27 17.93 10.09 28.79
N GLY A 28 17.79 8.95 28.11
CA GLY A 28 16.48 8.34 27.81
C GLY A 28 15.76 8.91 26.58
N SER A 29 16.43 9.76 25.80
CA SER A 29 15.91 10.31 24.54
C SER A 29 15.59 9.22 23.51
N ASP A 30 16.37 8.14 23.48
CA ASP A 30 16.15 6.93 22.68
C ASP A 30 14.79 6.28 22.96
N SER A 31 14.46 6.05 24.23
CA SER A 31 13.18 5.46 24.65
C SER A 31 11.99 6.38 24.35
N LEU A 32 12.16 7.69 24.52
CA LEU A 32 11.12 8.67 24.19
C LEU A 32 10.90 8.77 22.68
N LEU A 33 11.96 8.65 21.87
CA LEU A 33 11.87 8.61 20.41
C LEU A 33 11.07 7.41 19.93
N VAL A 34 11.40 6.20 20.41
CA VAL A 34 10.66 4.97 20.10
C VAL A 34 9.17 5.16 20.38
N ARG A 35 8.84 5.62 21.58
CA ARG A 35 7.44 5.85 21.97
C ARG A 35 6.74 6.87 21.07
N ALA A 36 7.40 7.96 20.71
CA ALA A 36 6.83 8.96 19.82
C ALA A 36 6.59 8.42 18.40
N CYS A 37 7.52 7.62 17.89
CA CYS A 37 7.41 6.94 16.60
C CYS A 37 6.30 5.88 16.58
N GLU A 38 6.13 5.15 17.68
CA GLU A 38 5.03 4.21 17.85
C GLU A 38 3.70 4.95 17.95
N ASP A 39 3.55 5.83 18.94
CA ASP A 39 2.27 6.47 19.30
C ASP A 39 1.75 7.37 18.17
N LEU A 40 2.60 8.20 17.58
CA LEU A 40 2.20 9.26 16.66
C LEU A 40 2.90 9.22 15.30
N GLY A 41 4.11 8.66 15.22
CA GLY A 41 4.94 8.76 14.02
C GLY A 41 5.50 10.17 13.78
N PHE A 42 5.38 11.04 14.77
CA PHE A 42 5.68 12.47 14.66
C PHE A 42 6.15 13.02 16.00
N PHE A 43 7.17 13.86 15.98
CA PHE A 43 7.69 14.52 17.19
C PHE A 43 8.46 15.78 16.85
N LYS A 44 8.71 16.61 17.87
CA LYS A 44 9.61 17.76 17.75
C LYS A 44 10.93 17.51 18.46
N VAL A 45 12.01 18.02 17.88
CA VAL A 45 13.37 17.92 18.38
C VAL A 45 13.86 19.31 18.75
N THR A 46 14.33 19.46 19.99
CA THR A 46 14.93 20.68 20.55
C THR A 46 16.37 20.41 20.98
N ASP A 47 17.16 21.45 21.22
CA ASP A 47 18.60 21.32 21.53
C ASP A 47 19.37 20.52 20.46
N HIS A 48 19.02 20.77 19.19
CA HIS A 48 19.53 20.04 18.02
C HIS A 48 20.93 20.45 17.55
N GLY A 49 21.56 21.45 18.18
CA GLY A 49 22.92 21.90 17.87
C GLY A 49 23.11 22.68 16.55
N ILE A 50 22.11 22.73 15.66
CA ILE A 50 22.16 23.58 14.45
C ILE A 50 22.05 25.08 14.83
N PRO A 51 23.02 25.93 14.43
CA PRO A 51 22.99 27.37 14.75
C PRO A 51 21.77 28.07 14.16
N MET A 52 21.08 28.88 14.98
CA MET A 52 19.90 29.63 14.54
C MET A 52 20.23 30.63 13.44
N GLU A 53 21.45 31.20 13.43
CA GLU A 53 21.91 32.11 12.39
C GLU A 53 21.93 31.44 11.01
N LEU A 54 22.30 30.16 10.94
CA LEU A 54 22.31 29.39 9.69
C LEU A 54 20.90 29.15 9.17
N ILE A 55 19.98 28.79 10.08
CA ILE A 55 18.57 28.57 9.77
C ILE A 55 17.93 29.86 9.23
N THR A 56 18.13 30.97 9.93
CA THR A 56 17.62 32.30 9.53
C THR A 56 18.23 32.75 8.21
N LYS A 57 19.54 32.58 8.01
CA LYS A 57 20.20 32.93 6.76
C LYS A 57 19.63 32.16 5.58
N LEU A 58 19.39 30.85 5.72
CA LEU A 58 18.79 30.07 4.64
C LEU A 58 17.33 30.48 4.37
N GLU A 59 16.54 30.74 5.41
CA GLU A 59 15.17 31.24 5.27
C GLU A 59 15.14 32.57 4.49
N GLU A 60 15.97 33.54 4.87
CA GLU A 60 16.06 34.84 4.19
C GLU A 60 16.45 34.70 2.73
N GLU A 61 17.42 33.85 2.41
CA GLU A 61 17.83 33.60 1.03
C GLU A 61 16.75 32.86 0.22
N ALA A 62 16.01 31.94 0.84
CA ALA A 62 14.87 31.29 0.21
C ALA A 62 13.73 32.29 -0.07
N VAL A 63 13.43 33.19 0.87
CA VAL A 63 12.44 34.28 0.68
C VAL A 63 12.87 35.19 -0.47
N LYS A 64 14.14 35.58 -0.53
CA LYS A 64 14.68 36.37 -1.67
C LYS A 64 14.50 35.64 -2.99
N PHE A 65 14.78 34.33 -3.03
CA PHE A 65 14.57 33.51 -4.23
C PHE A 65 13.10 33.49 -4.66
N PHE A 66 12.17 33.22 -3.75
CA PHE A 66 10.74 33.12 -4.10
C PHE A 66 10.13 34.48 -4.47
N ALA A 67 10.71 35.58 -3.98
CA ALA A 67 10.34 36.94 -4.36
C ALA A 67 10.78 37.35 -5.78
N SER A 68 11.69 36.61 -6.42
CA SER A 68 12.09 36.86 -7.80
C SER A 68 10.96 36.59 -8.80
N PRO A 69 10.99 37.21 -10.00
CA PRO A 69 10.06 36.92 -11.09
C PRO A 69 10.00 35.42 -11.42
N GLU A 70 8.82 34.91 -11.79
CA GLU A 70 8.59 33.50 -12.09
C GLU A 70 9.53 32.97 -13.20
N GLU A 71 9.74 33.77 -14.25
CA GLU A 71 10.68 33.43 -15.33
C GLU A 71 12.12 33.21 -14.83
N GLU A 72 12.58 34.00 -13.86
CA GLU A 72 13.91 33.85 -13.27
C GLU A 72 14.01 32.59 -12.40
N LYS A 73 12.94 32.25 -11.66
CA LYS A 73 12.86 31.04 -10.82
C LYS A 73 12.89 29.78 -11.69
N GLU A 74 12.10 29.75 -12.76
CA GLU A 74 12.08 28.64 -13.72
C GLU A 74 13.42 28.51 -14.46
N LEU A 75 13.97 29.61 -14.98
CA LEU A 75 15.22 29.60 -15.73
C LEU A 75 16.38 29.14 -14.87
N SER A 76 16.39 29.54 -13.60
CA SER A 76 17.38 29.09 -12.63
C SER A 76 17.38 27.56 -12.58
N CYS A 77 16.26 26.90 -12.40
CA CYS A 77 16.28 25.46 -12.16
C CYS A 77 16.27 24.56 -13.42
N ARG A 78 16.25 25.14 -14.62
CA ARG A 78 16.05 24.41 -15.90
C ARG A 78 17.07 23.32 -16.21
N LYS A 79 18.27 23.38 -15.62
CA LYS A 79 19.35 22.39 -15.86
C LYS A 79 19.25 21.15 -14.98
N LEU A 80 18.39 21.15 -13.98
CA LEU A 80 18.17 20.00 -13.12
C LEU A 80 17.30 18.96 -13.82
N ALA A 81 17.63 17.68 -13.63
CA ALA A 81 16.81 16.59 -14.16
C ALA A 81 15.51 16.51 -13.37
N ASN A 82 14.37 16.33 -14.06
CA ASN A 82 13.08 16.05 -13.43
C ASN A 82 13.24 14.86 -12.46
N PRO A 83 12.81 14.98 -11.18
CA PRO A 83 11.90 15.99 -10.61
C PRO A 83 12.54 17.18 -9.91
N PHE A 84 13.86 17.35 -9.99
CA PHE A 84 14.56 18.42 -9.28
C PHE A 84 14.41 19.77 -9.98
N GLY A 85 14.32 20.83 -9.19
CA GLY A 85 14.18 22.20 -9.66
C GLY A 85 13.07 22.99 -8.98
N TYR A 86 12.65 24.08 -9.63
CA TYR A 86 11.53 24.92 -9.21
C TYR A 86 10.22 24.33 -9.71
N GLY A 87 9.23 24.28 -8.83
CA GLY A 87 7.86 23.88 -9.15
C GLY A 87 6.85 24.87 -8.58
N SER A 88 5.73 25.04 -9.29
CA SER A 88 4.64 25.93 -8.92
C SER A 88 3.33 25.15 -8.98
N LYS A 89 2.65 25.07 -7.85
CA LYS A 89 1.33 24.44 -7.58
C LYS A 89 1.24 22.93 -7.81
N CYS A 90 1.66 22.43 -8.96
CA CYS A 90 1.61 21.01 -9.30
C CYS A 90 2.51 20.20 -8.37
N ILE A 91 2.00 19.09 -7.84
CA ILE A 91 2.74 18.17 -6.96
C ILE A 91 2.74 16.80 -7.64
N GLY A 92 3.93 16.25 -7.90
CA GLY A 92 4.05 14.99 -8.63
C GLY A 92 3.57 15.11 -10.09
N SER A 93 3.16 13.97 -10.68
CA SER A 93 2.77 13.87 -12.09
C SER A 93 1.30 13.55 -12.33
N ASN A 94 0.51 13.32 -11.27
CA ASN A 94 -0.83 12.71 -11.38
C ASN A 94 -1.97 13.69 -11.10
N GLY A 95 -1.71 14.99 -11.21
CA GLY A 95 -2.74 16.03 -11.14
C GLY A 95 -2.99 16.63 -9.76
N ASP A 96 -2.20 16.27 -8.73
CA ASP A 96 -2.24 16.93 -7.43
C ASP A 96 -1.79 18.39 -7.53
N VAL A 97 -2.54 19.29 -6.88
CA VAL A 97 -2.27 20.73 -6.91
C VAL A 97 -2.41 21.30 -5.50
N GLY A 98 -1.41 22.07 -5.08
CA GLY A 98 -1.43 22.84 -3.83
C GLY A 98 -1.23 24.33 -4.04
N TRP A 99 -1.55 25.14 -3.04
CA TRP A 99 -1.19 26.56 -2.98
C TRP A 99 0.25 26.74 -2.49
N VAL A 100 1.20 26.30 -3.32
CA VAL A 100 2.62 26.23 -2.97
C VAL A 100 3.48 26.46 -4.20
N GLU A 101 4.61 27.13 -4.02
CA GLU A 101 5.76 27.06 -4.91
C GLU A 101 6.94 26.45 -4.14
N TYR A 102 7.86 25.77 -4.83
CA TYR A 102 8.91 25.03 -4.14
C TYR A 102 10.19 24.87 -4.96
N LEU A 103 11.28 24.60 -4.26
CA LEU A 103 12.54 24.11 -4.79
C LEU A 103 12.77 22.68 -4.29
N LEU A 104 13.04 21.76 -5.21
CA LEU A 104 13.41 20.37 -4.88
C LEU A 104 14.83 20.09 -5.38
N MET A 105 15.71 19.63 -4.49
CA MET A 105 17.13 19.44 -4.77
C MET A 105 17.62 18.08 -4.27
N PRO A 106 18.47 17.38 -5.03
CA PRO A 106 19.10 16.16 -4.56
C PRO A 106 20.13 16.50 -3.48
N VAL A 107 20.29 15.61 -2.49
CA VAL A 107 21.37 15.70 -1.51
C VAL A 107 22.40 14.65 -1.87
N THR A 108 23.52 15.09 -2.43
CA THR A 108 24.65 14.23 -2.84
C THR A 108 25.85 14.43 -1.92
N SER A 109 26.83 13.54 -2.00
CA SER A 109 28.14 13.70 -1.32
C SER A 109 28.90 14.93 -1.81
N GLU A 110 28.71 15.31 -3.08
CA GLU A 110 29.25 16.55 -3.64
C GLU A 110 28.33 17.75 -3.35
N PRO A 111 28.90 18.95 -3.10
CA PRO A 111 28.12 20.17 -2.95
C PRO A 111 27.23 20.43 -4.16
N ILE A 112 26.00 20.89 -3.92
CA ILE A 112 25.06 21.16 -5.00
C ILE A 112 25.62 22.29 -5.87
N SER A 113 25.90 21.97 -7.14
CA SER A 113 26.30 22.94 -8.14
C SER A 113 25.10 23.81 -8.52
N MET A 114 24.88 24.89 -7.77
CA MET A 114 23.91 25.93 -8.11
C MET A 114 24.46 26.88 -9.19
N ALA A 115 25.22 26.37 -10.16
CA ALA A 115 25.82 27.14 -11.27
C ALA A 115 24.79 27.80 -12.20
N PHE A 116 23.50 27.64 -11.89
CA PHE A 116 22.36 28.11 -12.64
C PHE A 116 21.61 29.28 -11.98
N LEU A 117 21.86 29.57 -10.68
CA LEU A 117 21.34 30.78 -10.06
C LEU A 117 22.09 31.99 -10.63
N MET A 118 21.40 32.87 -11.36
CA MET A 118 22.02 34.10 -11.89
C MET A 118 22.35 35.07 -10.73
N GLN A 119 23.56 35.64 -10.76
CA GLN A 119 24.14 36.56 -9.76
C GLN A 119 23.26 37.81 -9.51
N PRO A 120 23.27 38.44 -8.31
CA PRO A 120 24.35 38.42 -7.29
C PRO A 120 24.09 37.63 -5.98
N SER A 121 22.89 37.08 -5.76
CA SER A 121 22.51 36.35 -4.52
C SER A 121 22.91 34.86 -4.50
N ALA A 122 23.33 34.32 -5.65
CA ALA A 122 23.59 32.89 -5.86
C ALA A 122 24.65 32.27 -4.91
N SER A 123 25.69 33.03 -4.54
CA SER A 123 26.79 32.51 -3.70
C SER A 123 26.40 32.38 -2.22
N SER A 124 25.67 33.39 -1.69
CA SER A 124 25.16 33.39 -0.31
C SER A 124 24.14 32.28 -0.10
N PHE A 125 23.15 32.18 -1.00
CA PHE A 125 22.15 31.13 -0.94
C PHE A 125 22.78 29.74 -1.03
N ARG A 126 23.72 29.53 -1.97
CA ARG A 126 24.42 28.24 -2.11
C ARG A 126 25.22 27.87 -0.86
N SER A 127 25.93 28.82 -0.24
CA SER A 127 26.68 28.56 1.00
C SER A 127 25.74 28.18 2.14
N ALA A 128 24.71 29.00 2.38
CA ALA A 128 23.71 28.73 3.43
C ALA A 128 23.01 27.38 3.21
N LEU A 129 22.66 27.06 1.96
CA LEU A 129 22.02 25.80 1.60
C LEU A 129 22.91 24.59 1.90
N ASN A 130 24.16 24.58 1.44
CA ASN A 130 25.06 23.44 1.65
C ASN A 130 25.44 23.28 3.14
N GLU A 131 25.66 24.38 3.85
CA GLU A 131 25.92 24.37 5.30
C GLU A 131 24.71 23.79 6.05
N TYR A 132 23.49 24.21 5.71
CA TYR A 132 22.25 23.69 6.29
C TYR A 132 22.03 22.21 5.97
N ILE A 133 22.22 21.79 4.71
CA ILE A 133 22.13 20.39 4.30
C ILE A 133 23.10 19.53 5.13
N SER A 134 24.34 19.97 5.30
CA SER A 134 25.31 19.25 6.12
C SER A 134 24.86 19.12 7.57
N ALA A 135 24.33 20.21 8.15
CA ALA A 135 23.87 20.23 9.53
C ALA A 135 22.62 19.35 9.76
N VAL A 136 21.60 19.48 8.89
CA VAL A 136 20.35 18.70 9.02
C VAL A 136 20.56 17.22 8.70
N ARG A 137 21.48 16.88 7.79
CA ARG A 137 21.86 15.47 7.52
C ARG A 137 22.49 14.83 8.76
N LYS A 138 23.38 15.55 9.46
CA LYS A 138 23.97 15.09 10.73
C LYS A 138 22.89 14.89 11.81
N LEU A 139 21.97 15.85 11.93
CA LEU A 139 20.83 15.74 12.85
C LEU A 139 19.98 14.51 12.54
N ALA A 140 19.64 14.28 11.27
CA ALA A 140 18.89 13.11 10.84
C ALA A 140 19.62 11.79 11.19
N CYS A 141 20.94 11.71 10.99
CA CYS A 141 21.73 10.54 11.37
C CYS A 141 21.68 10.28 12.89
N GLN A 142 21.86 11.32 13.70
CA GLN A 142 21.78 11.22 15.16
C GLN A 142 20.40 10.72 15.61
N ILE A 143 19.33 11.20 15.00
CA ILE A 143 17.96 10.76 15.30
C ILE A 143 17.80 9.27 14.94
N LEU A 144 18.24 8.84 13.75
CA LEU A 144 18.15 7.46 13.29
C LEU A 144 18.97 6.50 14.17
N GLU A 145 20.14 6.91 14.63
CA GLU A 145 20.99 6.14 15.54
C GLU A 145 20.35 5.97 16.92
N LEU A 146 19.74 7.02 17.46
CA LEU A 146 18.99 6.95 18.72
C LEU A 146 17.72 6.09 18.60
N MET A 147 17.05 6.12 17.44
CA MET A 147 15.92 5.22 17.17
C MET A 147 16.36 3.74 17.16
N ALA A 148 17.47 3.43 16.49
CA ALA A 148 18.01 2.06 16.46
C ALA A 148 18.44 1.60 17.86
N GLN A 149 19.11 2.47 18.62
CA GLN A 149 19.46 2.21 20.02
C GLN A 149 18.22 1.95 20.88
N GLY A 150 17.19 2.77 20.76
CA GLY A 150 15.95 2.62 21.53
C GLY A 150 15.18 1.34 21.19
N LEU A 151 15.30 0.84 19.96
CA LEU A 151 14.77 -0.46 19.53
C LEU A 151 15.61 -1.65 20.04
N GLY A 152 16.73 -1.40 20.72
CA GLY A 152 17.64 -2.45 21.19
C GLY A 152 18.51 -3.06 20.09
N ILE A 153 18.68 -2.38 18.96
CA ILE A 153 19.51 -2.87 17.85
C ILE A 153 20.98 -2.60 18.16
N GLU A 154 21.81 -3.66 18.14
CA GLU A 154 23.25 -3.55 18.47
C GLU A 154 24.00 -2.64 17.49
N GLN A 155 23.71 -2.76 16.19
CA GLN A 155 24.27 -1.90 15.15
C GLN A 155 23.46 -0.59 15.05
N THR A 156 23.84 0.43 15.82
CA THR A 156 23.09 1.70 15.87
C THR A 156 23.10 2.48 14.55
N ASP A 157 24.11 2.31 13.70
CA ASP A 157 24.20 2.98 12.40
C ASP A 157 23.41 2.27 11.28
N VAL A 158 22.65 1.20 11.59
CA VAL A 158 21.92 0.40 10.59
C VAL A 158 20.94 1.23 9.76
N LEU A 159 20.34 2.26 10.35
CA LEU A 159 19.42 3.17 9.67
C LEU A 159 20.14 4.38 9.07
N SER A 160 21.09 4.99 9.81
CA SER A 160 21.79 6.19 9.36
C SER A 160 22.69 5.91 8.14
N LYS A 161 23.27 4.71 8.03
CA LYS A 161 24.06 4.29 6.87
C LYS A 161 23.28 4.37 5.55
N LEU A 162 21.96 4.13 5.56
CA LEU A 162 21.12 4.22 4.36
C LEU A 162 21.03 5.66 3.83
N ALA A 163 21.01 6.64 4.73
CA ALA A 163 21.02 8.07 4.37
C ALA A 163 22.45 8.61 4.10
N LEU A 164 23.49 7.89 4.56
CA LEU A 164 24.89 8.24 4.37
C LEU A 164 25.52 7.63 3.11
N ASP A 165 24.90 6.58 2.56
CA ASP A 165 25.34 5.90 1.34
C ASP A 165 25.55 6.87 0.17
N GLU A 166 26.55 6.59 -0.67
CA GLU A 166 26.90 7.42 -1.82
C GLU A 166 25.78 7.50 -2.86
N GLU A 167 24.99 6.43 -2.99
CA GLU A 167 23.82 6.35 -3.87
C GLU A 167 22.52 6.72 -3.14
N SER A 168 22.57 7.23 -1.90
CA SER A 168 21.39 7.67 -1.16
C SER A 168 20.54 8.63 -1.98
N ASP A 169 19.24 8.33 -2.04
CA ASP A 169 18.26 9.14 -2.77
C ASP A 169 17.62 10.21 -1.86
N SER A 170 18.44 10.79 -0.98
CA SER A 170 18.05 11.88 -0.09
C SER A 170 17.82 13.18 -0.86
N MET A 171 16.91 14.02 -0.37
CA MET A 171 16.58 15.29 -1.02
C MET A 171 16.25 16.39 -0.01
N LEU A 172 16.42 17.63 -0.43
CA LEU A 172 15.97 18.81 0.30
C LEU A 172 14.86 19.50 -0.49
N ARG A 173 13.78 19.86 0.20
CA ARG A 173 12.70 20.66 -0.35
C ARG A 173 12.53 21.96 0.42
N LEU A 174 12.51 23.08 -0.30
CA LEU A 174 12.09 24.38 0.23
C LEU A 174 10.69 24.66 -0.30
N ASN A 175 9.70 24.82 0.57
CA ASN A 175 8.34 25.19 0.17
C ASN A 175 8.05 26.62 0.61
N HIS A 176 7.36 27.37 -0.25
CA HIS A 176 6.79 28.67 0.04
C HIS A 176 5.29 28.64 -0.24
N TYR A 177 4.51 28.94 0.79
CA TYR A 177 3.05 29.06 0.74
C TYR A 177 2.73 30.55 0.85
N PRO A 178 2.52 31.26 -0.28
CA PRO A 178 2.26 32.69 -0.25
C PRO A 178 0.87 32.99 0.32
N PRO A 179 0.64 34.18 0.92
CA PRO A 179 -0.67 34.60 1.37
C PRO A 179 -1.69 34.55 0.23
N CYS A 180 -2.86 33.96 0.47
CA CYS A 180 -3.94 33.98 -0.51
C CYS A 180 -4.92 35.13 -0.23
N LEU A 181 -4.74 36.27 -0.92
CA LEU A 181 -5.59 37.46 -0.73
C LEU A 181 -7.08 37.20 -0.97
N MET A 182 -7.42 36.25 -1.86
CA MET A 182 -8.80 35.85 -2.15
C MET A 182 -9.52 35.20 -0.96
N LEU A 183 -8.79 34.71 0.05
CA LEU A 183 -9.36 34.09 1.26
C LEU A 183 -9.51 35.08 2.42
N GLN A 184 -8.91 36.27 2.35
CA GLN A 184 -8.95 37.25 3.44
C GLN A 184 -10.39 37.69 3.77
N GLU A 185 -11.27 37.71 2.76
CA GLU A 185 -12.68 38.07 2.94
C GLU A 185 -13.57 36.93 3.46
N GLN A 186 -13.13 35.67 3.31
CA GLN A 186 -13.93 34.47 3.62
C GLN A 186 -13.45 33.70 4.85
N ASN A 187 -12.34 34.12 5.46
CA ASN A 187 -11.72 33.47 6.62
C ASN A 187 -11.49 31.95 6.41
N GLY A 188 -11.23 31.56 5.15
CA GLY A 188 -11.06 30.18 4.71
C GLY A 188 -9.59 29.78 4.55
N PHE A 189 -9.34 28.48 4.42
CA PHE A 189 -8.02 27.92 4.15
C PHE A 189 -8.01 27.21 2.79
N LEU A 190 -6.88 27.29 2.09
CA LEU A 190 -6.62 26.47 0.91
C LEU A 190 -5.69 25.33 1.27
N THR A 191 -5.79 24.22 0.56
CA THR A 191 -4.77 23.18 0.61
C THR A 191 -3.46 23.75 0.06
N GLY A 192 -2.51 24.02 0.93
CA GLY A 192 -1.14 24.38 0.57
C GLY A 192 -0.39 23.16 0.04
N PHE A 193 -0.48 22.04 0.76
CA PHE A 193 0.02 20.73 0.37
C PHE A 193 -0.97 19.66 0.81
N GLY A 194 -1.36 18.76 -0.10
CA GLY A 194 -2.37 17.73 0.17
C GLY A 194 -1.94 16.74 1.25
N GLU A 195 -2.91 16.00 1.78
CA GLU A 195 -2.63 14.94 2.76
C GLU A 195 -1.80 13.82 2.14
N HIS A 196 -0.80 13.33 2.86
CA HIS A 196 0.06 12.23 2.45
C HIS A 196 0.88 11.68 3.62
N THR A 197 1.50 10.52 3.41
CA THR A 197 2.66 10.06 4.18
C THR A 197 3.94 10.24 3.37
N ASP A 198 5.08 10.37 4.06
CA ASP A 198 6.38 10.50 3.39
C ASP A 198 6.94 9.13 2.99
N PRO A 199 7.32 8.90 1.71
CA PRO A 199 7.84 7.60 1.28
C PRO A 199 9.17 7.18 1.91
N GLN A 200 10.03 8.15 2.24
CA GLN A 200 11.41 7.96 2.69
C GLN A 200 11.52 7.33 4.11
N ILE A 201 12.72 7.28 4.70
CA ILE A 201 12.93 6.74 6.05
C ILE A 201 12.37 7.71 7.09
N ILE A 202 12.85 8.95 7.08
CA ILE A 202 12.34 10.06 7.89
C ILE A 202 12.35 11.35 7.08
N SER A 203 11.54 12.33 7.49
CA SER A 203 11.70 13.72 7.07
C SER A 203 11.92 14.63 8.27
N VAL A 204 12.80 15.62 8.11
CA VAL A 204 13.19 16.59 9.15
C VAL A 204 12.82 17.99 8.65
N LEU A 205 11.77 18.55 9.23
CA LEU A 205 11.12 19.79 8.83
C LEU A 205 11.45 20.92 9.80
N ARG A 206 11.75 22.09 9.24
CA ARG A 206 11.71 23.37 9.96
C ARG A 206 10.89 24.38 9.17
N SER A 207 10.13 25.24 9.85
CA SER A 207 9.43 26.36 9.20
C SER A 207 9.66 27.69 9.92
N ASN A 208 9.27 28.79 9.28
CA ASN A 208 9.09 30.05 9.96
C ASN A 208 7.91 29.99 10.95
N ASN A 209 7.61 31.10 11.63
CA ASN A 209 6.59 31.14 12.70
C ASN A 209 5.13 31.14 12.18
N THR A 210 4.90 30.72 10.94
CA THR A 210 3.57 30.71 10.32
C THR A 210 2.96 29.32 10.45
N ALA A 211 1.76 29.25 11.03
CA ALA A 211 1.01 28.01 11.17
C ALA A 211 0.59 27.42 9.81
N GLY A 212 0.21 26.14 9.81
CA GLY A 212 -0.36 25.50 8.63
C GLY A 212 -0.16 23.99 8.57
N LEU A 213 0.85 23.46 9.27
CA LEU A 213 1.06 22.01 9.36
C LEU A 213 -0.05 21.35 10.18
N GLU A 214 -0.65 20.31 9.62
CA GLU A 214 -1.57 19.44 10.33
C GLU A 214 -1.14 17.98 10.18
N ILE A 215 -1.38 17.19 11.22
CA ILE A 215 -1.17 15.74 11.23
C ILE A 215 -2.50 15.04 11.51
N SER A 216 -2.66 13.83 10.98
CA SER A 216 -3.77 12.95 11.32
C SER A 216 -3.38 12.11 12.55
N LEU A 217 -4.22 12.13 13.57
CA LEU A 217 -4.12 11.21 14.70
C LEU A 217 -4.61 9.81 14.30
N ARG A 218 -4.41 8.82 15.18
CA ARG A 218 -4.80 7.42 14.95
C ARG A 218 -6.31 7.22 14.76
N ASP A 219 -7.13 8.11 15.29
CA ASP A 219 -8.59 8.10 15.14
C ASP A 219 -9.05 8.80 13.84
N GLY A 220 -8.12 9.18 12.97
CA GLY A 220 -8.39 9.90 11.71
C GLY A 220 -8.65 11.40 11.88
N SER A 221 -8.63 11.92 13.11
CA SER A 221 -8.83 13.34 13.35
C SER A 221 -7.60 14.16 12.93
N TRP A 222 -7.84 15.31 12.30
CA TRP A 222 -6.79 16.25 11.92
C TRP A 222 -6.54 17.27 13.03
N VAL A 223 -5.28 17.43 13.41
CA VAL A 223 -4.88 18.40 14.42
C VAL A 223 -3.78 19.32 13.92
N SER A 224 -3.86 20.60 14.29
CA SER A 224 -2.86 21.59 13.92
C SER A 224 -1.64 21.53 14.83
N VAL A 225 -0.46 21.54 14.22
CA VAL A 225 0.82 21.60 14.92
C VAL A 225 1.24 23.07 15.00
N LEU A 226 1.48 23.56 16.22
CA LEU A 226 1.96 24.93 16.41
C LEU A 226 3.38 25.09 15.84
N PRO A 227 3.67 26.18 15.12
CA PRO A 227 5.02 26.48 14.72
C PRO A 227 5.90 26.70 15.96
N ASP A 228 7.14 26.24 15.88
CA ASP A 228 8.14 26.36 16.95
C ASP A 228 9.47 26.73 16.27
N GLN A 229 9.96 27.94 16.52
CA GLN A 229 11.15 28.46 15.84
C GLN A 229 12.44 27.82 16.35
N GLU A 230 12.40 27.18 17.52
CA GLU A 230 13.56 26.56 18.17
C GLU A 230 13.60 25.04 17.99
N ALA A 231 12.68 24.48 17.19
CA ALA A 231 12.54 23.04 17.01
C ALA A 231 12.50 22.62 15.55
N PHE A 232 12.95 21.38 15.32
CA PHE A 232 12.64 20.63 14.12
C PHE A 232 11.46 19.69 14.38
N PHE A 233 10.61 19.48 13.39
CA PHE A 233 9.59 18.44 13.41
C PHE A 233 10.05 17.26 12.56
N VAL A 234 9.83 16.04 13.04
CA VAL A 234 10.31 14.83 12.38
C VAL A 234 9.13 13.91 12.10
N ASN A 235 9.02 13.48 10.84
CA ASN A 235 8.07 12.46 10.42
C ASN A 235 8.78 11.11 10.33
N VAL A 236 8.16 10.05 10.85
CA VAL A 236 8.40 8.69 10.40
C VAL A 236 7.83 8.56 8.98
N GLY A 237 8.62 7.99 8.07
CA GLY A 237 8.18 7.69 6.72
C GLY A 237 7.90 6.20 6.49
N ASP A 238 7.30 5.90 5.34
CA ASP A 238 6.83 4.58 4.95
C ASP A 238 7.95 3.54 4.95
N SER A 239 9.16 3.92 4.50
CA SER A 239 10.30 3.01 4.46
C SER A 239 10.72 2.59 5.88
N LEU A 240 10.69 3.51 6.85
CA LEU A 240 11.01 3.18 8.25
C LEU A 240 9.90 2.34 8.90
N GLN A 241 8.65 2.58 8.53
CA GLN A 241 7.54 1.72 8.94
C GLN A 241 7.76 0.28 8.46
N VAL A 242 8.24 0.07 7.23
CA VAL A 242 8.56 -1.26 6.70
C VAL A 242 9.76 -1.87 7.42
N LEU A 243 10.84 -1.11 7.60
CA LEU A 243 12.06 -1.56 8.29
C LEU A 243 11.81 -1.95 9.75
N THR A 244 10.75 -1.44 10.37
CA THR A 244 10.35 -1.76 11.76
C THR A 244 9.11 -2.65 11.84
N ASN A 245 8.71 -3.28 10.73
CA ASN A 245 7.54 -4.14 10.61
C ASN A 245 6.22 -3.52 11.15
N GLY A 246 6.04 -2.21 10.98
CA GLY A 246 4.83 -1.52 11.43
C GLY A 246 4.87 -1.03 12.87
N LYS A 247 5.97 -1.25 13.63
CA LYS A 247 6.14 -0.70 14.98
C LYS A 247 6.14 0.82 14.95
N PHE A 248 6.98 1.41 14.09
CA PHE A 248 6.90 2.85 13.82
C PHE A 248 5.89 3.09 12.71
N ARG A 249 4.98 4.04 12.92
CA ARG A 249 3.92 4.34 11.95
C ARG A 249 4.23 5.62 11.21
N SER A 250 4.10 5.57 9.89
CA SER A 250 4.26 6.73 9.02
C SER A 250 3.13 7.73 9.29
N VAL A 251 3.48 8.98 9.55
CA VAL A 251 2.48 10.00 9.91
C VAL A 251 1.85 10.61 8.67
N ARG A 252 0.52 10.53 8.59
CA ARG A 252 -0.24 11.25 7.57
C ARG A 252 -0.33 12.72 7.95
N HIS A 253 0.07 13.60 7.04
CA HIS A 253 0.17 15.03 7.31
C HIS A 253 -0.20 15.86 6.08
N ARG A 254 -0.56 17.13 6.29
CA ARG A 254 -0.92 18.09 5.24
C ARG A 254 -0.51 19.51 5.64
N VAL A 255 -0.57 20.44 4.68
CA VAL A 255 -0.35 21.87 4.96
C VAL A 255 -1.53 22.69 4.46
N LEU A 256 -2.11 23.49 5.35
CA LEU A 256 -3.09 24.51 5.02
C LEU A 256 -2.40 25.86 4.81
N ALA A 257 -2.70 26.52 3.69
CA ALA A 257 -2.29 27.89 3.43
C ALA A 257 -3.38 28.85 3.91
N ASN A 258 -2.96 29.94 4.58
CA ASN A 258 -3.86 30.98 5.07
C ASN A 258 -3.80 32.26 4.19
N GLY A 259 -4.73 33.19 4.42
CA GLY A 259 -4.84 34.41 3.64
C GLY A 259 -3.90 35.55 4.05
N TRP A 260 -3.17 35.43 5.15
CA TRP A 260 -2.57 36.58 5.86
C TRP A 260 -1.05 36.53 5.87
N GLU A 261 -0.47 35.35 6.05
CA GLU A 261 0.96 35.17 6.33
C GLU A 261 1.60 34.21 5.33
N SER A 262 2.84 34.51 4.94
CA SER A 262 3.65 33.59 4.16
C SER A 262 4.23 32.52 5.07
N ARG A 263 4.13 31.25 4.65
CA ARG A 263 4.83 30.14 5.31
C ARG A 263 5.99 29.68 4.44
N VAL A 264 7.18 29.58 5.03
CA VAL A 264 8.37 28.99 4.39
C VAL A 264 8.80 27.79 5.21
N SER A 265 9.00 26.64 4.56
CA SER A 265 9.48 25.43 5.22
C SER A 265 10.64 24.78 4.47
N MET A 266 11.56 24.19 5.22
CA MET A 266 12.77 23.54 4.76
C MET A 266 12.75 22.10 5.27
N ILE A 267 12.67 21.14 4.35
CA ILE A 267 12.43 19.73 4.68
C ILE A 267 13.54 18.89 4.07
N TYR A 268 14.28 18.19 4.92
CA TYR A 268 15.23 17.16 4.50
C TYR A 268 14.53 15.80 4.54
N PHE A 269 14.60 15.04 3.45
CA PHE A 269 14.08 13.68 3.36
C PHE A 269 15.25 12.71 3.28
N ALA A 270 15.36 11.82 4.26
CA ALA A 270 16.40 10.79 4.32
C ALA A 270 15.98 9.55 3.53
N GLY A 271 16.45 9.45 2.28
CA GLY A 271 16.12 8.35 1.38
C GLY A 271 17.21 7.26 1.37
N PRO A 272 16.84 5.97 1.25
CA PRO A 272 17.82 4.90 1.05
C PRO A 272 18.35 4.89 -0.41
N PRO A 273 19.39 4.11 -0.72
CA PRO A 273 19.83 3.87 -2.09
C PRO A 273 18.73 3.24 -2.95
N PRO A 274 18.65 3.53 -4.27
CA PRO A 274 17.67 2.91 -5.17
C PRO A 274 17.65 1.38 -5.14
N GLY A 275 18.81 0.74 -4.96
CA GLY A 275 18.94 -0.71 -4.88
C GLY A 275 18.62 -1.31 -3.51
N GLU A 276 18.41 -0.50 -2.49
CA GLU A 276 18.18 -0.97 -1.11
C GLU A 276 16.92 -1.82 -1.02
N LYS A 277 17.03 -2.97 -0.35
CA LYS A 277 15.91 -3.88 -0.15
C LYS A 277 15.19 -3.51 1.14
N LEU A 278 13.94 -3.10 1.00
CA LEU A 278 13.09 -2.76 2.13
C LEU A 278 12.36 -4.02 2.61
N ALA A 279 12.74 -4.45 3.81
CA ALA A 279 12.14 -5.51 4.59
C ALA A 279 12.41 -5.24 6.08
N PRO A 280 11.61 -5.79 7.01
CA PRO A 280 11.87 -5.62 8.43
C PRO A 280 13.28 -6.02 8.86
N LEU A 281 13.91 -5.19 9.69
CA LEU A 281 15.19 -5.49 10.30
C LEU A 281 15.01 -6.69 11.24
N PRO A 282 15.79 -7.78 11.11
CA PRO A 282 15.66 -8.97 11.94
C PRO A 282 15.67 -8.66 13.45
N GLU A 283 16.51 -7.72 13.88
CA GLU A 283 16.67 -7.28 15.26
C GLU A 283 15.46 -6.51 15.80
N SER A 284 14.63 -5.96 14.90
CA SER A 284 13.39 -5.27 15.24
C SER A 284 12.19 -6.21 15.35
N MET A 285 12.34 -7.49 15.01
CA MET A 285 11.27 -8.50 14.99
C MET A 285 11.23 -9.31 16.29
N GLU A 286 10.04 -9.65 16.76
CA GLU A 286 9.86 -10.63 17.84
C GLU A 286 10.11 -12.07 17.33
N GLU A 287 10.45 -12.98 18.25
CA GLU A 287 10.70 -14.39 17.89
C GLU A 287 9.44 -15.02 17.27
N GLY A 288 9.55 -15.45 16.01
CA GLY A 288 8.44 -16.04 15.24
C GLY A 288 7.53 -15.02 14.52
N GLU A 289 7.77 -13.71 14.69
CA GLU A 289 7.02 -12.66 14.01
C GLU A 289 7.22 -12.72 12.49
N GLN A 290 6.13 -12.58 11.75
CA GLN A 290 6.15 -12.59 10.28
C GLN A 290 6.14 -11.16 9.73
N SER A 291 6.88 -10.92 8.64
CA SER A 291 6.86 -9.61 7.97
C SER A 291 5.48 -9.32 7.40
N GLN A 292 4.92 -8.14 7.72
CA GLN A 292 3.66 -7.64 7.19
C GLN A 292 3.77 -7.16 5.73
N TYR A 293 5.00 -6.91 5.26
CA TYR A 293 5.30 -6.34 3.96
C TYR A 293 6.09 -7.32 3.09
N ARG A 294 5.78 -7.40 1.79
CA ARG A 294 6.60 -8.13 0.83
C ARG A 294 7.96 -7.44 0.71
N GLU A 295 8.98 -8.17 0.29
CA GLU A 295 10.26 -7.55 -0.02
C GLU A 295 10.11 -6.75 -1.33
N PHE A 296 10.66 -5.54 -1.35
CA PHE A 296 10.74 -4.69 -2.54
C PHE A 296 11.95 -3.77 -2.41
N THR A 297 12.39 -3.20 -3.53
CA THR A 297 13.48 -2.21 -3.53
C THR A 297 12.95 -0.79 -3.36
N TRP A 298 13.77 0.12 -2.84
CA TRP A 298 13.42 1.55 -2.81
C TRP A 298 13.04 2.09 -4.19
N ARG A 299 13.75 1.68 -5.25
CA ARG A 299 13.41 2.06 -6.63
C ARG A 299 12.00 1.64 -7.03
N GLU A 300 11.59 0.42 -6.68
CA GLU A 300 10.23 -0.06 -6.95
C GLU A 300 9.20 0.78 -6.18
N TYR A 301 9.43 1.01 -4.88
CA TYR A 301 8.53 1.80 -4.04
C TYR A 301 8.37 3.23 -4.56
N LYS A 302 9.50 3.90 -4.82
CA LYS A 302 9.52 5.25 -5.39
C LYS A 302 8.82 5.29 -6.74
N SER A 303 9.07 4.33 -7.63
CA SER A 303 8.39 4.27 -8.93
C SER A 303 6.87 4.14 -8.80
N CYS A 304 6.39 3.34 -7.86
CA CYS A 304 4.97 3.25 -7.52
C CYS A 304 4.43 4.56 -6.96
N ALA A 305 5.16 5.20 -6.03
CA ALA A 305 4.75 6.46 -5.42
C ALA A 305 4.55 7.59 -6.44
N TYR A 306 5.36 7.67 -7.49
CA TYR A 306 5.18 8.65 -8.57
C TYR A 306 4.01 8.33 -9.51
N LYS A 307 3.39 7.14 -9.42
CA LYS A 307 2.22 6.74 -10.22
C LYS A 307 0.91 6.82 -9.46
N THR A 308 0.95 7.03 -8.15
CA THR A 308 -0.22 7.20 -7.27
C THR A 308 -0.58 8.66 -7.07
N LEU A 309 -1.80 8.94 -6.62
CA LEU A 309 -2.16 10.26 -6.12
C LEU A 309 -1.44 10.54 -4.81
N LEU A 310 -1.29 11.83 -4.46
CA LEU A 310 -0.58 12.24 -3.25
C LEU A 310 -1.18 11.60 -1.97
N GLY A 311 -2.51 11.52 -1.91
CA GLY A 311 -3.26 11.00 -0.75
C GLY A 311 -3.38 9.48 -0.64
N ASP A 312 -2.93 8.73 -1.65
CA ASP A 312 -3.03 7.26 -1.65
C ASP A 312 -2.15 6.63 -0.56
N ASN A 313 -2.64 5.55 0.03
CA ASN A 313 -1.84 4.71 0.91
C ASN A 313 -0.94 3.79 0.06
N ARG A 314 0.28 4.27 -0.18
CA ARG A 314 1.26 3.60 -1.06
C ARG A 314 1.75 2.25 -0.53
N LEU A 315 1.73 2.03 0.79
CA LEU A 315 2.17 0.79 1.41
C LEU A 315 1.21 -0.39 1.17
N ASP A 316 -0.06 -0.12 0.85
CA ASP A 316 -1.05 -1.18 0.58
C ASP A 316 -0.64 -2.10 -0.57
N LEU A 317 0.06 -1.55 -1.57
CA LEU A 317 0.62 -2.28 -2.71
C LEU A 317 1.73 -3.27 -2.34
N PHE A 318 2.21 -3.19 -1.10
CA PHE A 318 3.35 -3.93 -0.61
C PHE A 318 3.02 -4.74 0.65
N HIS A 319 1.78 -4.74 1.12
CA HIS A 319 1.33 -5.69 2.14
C HIS A 319 1.35 -7.13 1.61
N LYS A 320 1.69 -8.11 2.48
CA LYS A 320 1.61 -9.53 2.13
C LYS A 320 0.20 -10.08 2.33
N ASN A 321 -0.13 -11.13 1.57
CA ASN A 321 -0.88 -12.28 2.10
C ASN A 321 0.15 -13.21 2.76
N PRO A 322 0.46 -13.04 4.06
CA PRO A 322 1.58 -13.73 4.71
C PRO A 322 1.49 -15.25 4.59
N THR A 323 0.29 -15.83 4.68
CA THR A 323 0.09 -17.28 4.62
C THR A 323 0.46 -17.85 3.25
N ALA A 324 -0.06 -17.25 2.17
CA ALA A 324 0.20 -17.72 0.81
C ALA A 324 1.70 -17.67 0.46
N LYS A 325 2.38 -16.56 0.83
CA LYS A 325 3.83 -16.42 0.59
C LYS A 325 4.64 -17.42 1.42
N ALA A 326 4.33 -17.56 2.72
CA ALA A 326 5.03 -18.49 3.59
C ALA A 326 4.91 -19.93 3.11
N ILE A 327 3.73 -20.33 2.60
CA ILE A 327 3.53 -21.67 2.02
C ILE A 327 4.33 -21.85 0.73
N LEU A 328 4.35 -20.86 -0.17
CA LEU A 328 5.16 -20.95 -1.40
C LEU A 328 6.65 -21.09 -1.08
N GLU A 329 7.17 -20.34 -0.11
CA GLU A 329 8.56 -20.43 0.34
C GLU A 329 8.85 -21.79 1.02
N LEU A 330 7.93 -22.25 1.87
CA LEU A 330 8.03 -23.54 2.55
C LEU A 330 8.08 -24.70 1.55
N VAL A 331 7.19 -24.70 0.55
CA VAL A 331 7.16 -25.72 -0.50
C VAL A 331 8.41 -25.65 -1.35
N ARG A 332 8.86 -24.45 -1.75
CA ARG A 332 10.10 -24.28 -2.52
C ARG A 332 11.33 -24.80 -1.77
N LYS A 333 11.40 -24.57 -0.46
CA LYS A 333 12.49 -25.08 0.40
C LYS A 333 12.49 -26.60 0.48
N TYR A 334 11.31 -27.22 0.46
CA TYR A 334 11.15 -28.66 0.65
C TYR A 334 11.24 -29.48 -0.63
N ASP A 335 10.56 -29.01 -1.68
CA ASP A 335 10.41 -29.70 -2.95
C ASP A 335 11.41 -29.22 -4.01
N GLY A 336 12.07 -28.09 -3.78
CA GLY A 336 12.85 -27.37 -4.78
C GLY A 336 11.97 -26.42 -5.61
N ASP A 337 12.56 -25.84 -6.66
CA ASP A 337 11.82 -24.96 -7.56
C ASP A 337 11.05 -25.78 -8.61
N HIS A 338 9.93 -26.38 -8.18
CA HIS A 338 9.02 -27.15 -9.04
C HIS A 338 7.57 -26.66 -8.98
N ILE A 339 7.30 -25.57 -8.25
CA ILE A 339 5.95 -25.02 -8.09
C ILE A 339 5.43 -24.57 -9.46
N CYS A 340 4.30 -25.15 -9.88
CA CYS A 340 3.52 -24.70 -11.02
C CYS A 340 2.14 -24.25 -10.52
N TYR A 341 1.56 -23.24 -11.17
CA TYR A 341 0.23 -22.78 -10.83
C TYR A 341 -0.83 -23.53 -11.65
N ASP A 342 -1.75 -24.20 -10.96
CA ASP A 342 -2.87 -24.89 -11.60
C ASP A 342 -3.86 -23.88 -12.21
N HIS A 343 -4.23 -22.87 -11.40
CA HIS A 343 -5.11 -21.79 -11.82
C HIS A 343 -4.94 -20.51 -10.98
N LEU A 344 -5.50 -19.43 -11.50
CA LEU A 344 -5.71 -18.14 -10.85
C LEU A 344 -7.21 -17.86 -10.77
N ALA A 345 -7.69 -17.33 -9.65
CA ALA A 345 -9.11 -17.03 -9.47
C ALA A 345 -9.41 -15.57 -9.17
N PHE A 346 -10.52 -15.08 -9.72
CA PHE A 346 -11.02 -13.72 -9.54
C PHE A 346 -12.50 -13.71 -9.17
N ARG A 347 -12.90 -12.67 -8.44
CA ARG A 347 -14.29 -12.39 -8.06
C ARG A 347 -14.72 -11.05 -8.65
N SER A 348 -16.00 -10.89 -8.94
CA SER A 348 -16.53 -9.65 -9.53
C SER A 348 -18.04 -9.47 -9.29
N PHE A 349 -18.56 -8.30 -9.68
CA PHE A 349 -19.99 -7.99 -9.59
C PHE A 349 -20.65 -8.10 -10.97
N GLY A 350 -21.59 -9.03 -11.14
CA GLY A 350 -22.33 -9.25 -12.39
C GLY A 350 -23.38 -8.17 -12.65
N ILE A 351 -22.95 -6.92 -12.83
CA ILE A 351 -23.81 -5.77 -13.13
C ILE A 351 -23.02 -4.71 -13.92
N ASP A 352 -23.69 -4.03 -14.86
CA ASP A 352 -23.15 -2.87 -15.59
C ASP A 352 -21.71 -3.06 -16.12
N GLY A 353 -21.42 -4.24 -16.69
CA GLY A 353 -20.12 -4.56 -17.29
C GLY A 353 -18.99 -4.90 -16.32
N HIS A 354 -19.22 -4.86 -15.00
CA HIS A 354 -18.22 -5.17 -13.97
C HIS A 354 -18.09 -6.68 -13.65
N GLY A 355 -18.75 -7.53 -14.42
CA GLY A 355 -18.81 -8.98 -14.22
C GLY A 355 -17.58 -9.73 -14.76
N ILE A 356 -17.76 -10.98 -15.17
CA ILE A 356 -16.69 -11.83 -15.72
C ILE A 356 -16.01 -11.17 -16.91
N ASP A 357 -16.79 -10.52 -17.78
CA ASP A 357 -16.30 -9.93 -19.02
C ASP A 357 -15.27 -8.80 -18.81
N SER A 358 -15.30 -8.10 -17.67
CA SER A 358 -14.33 -7.04 -17.39
C SER A 358 -12.91 -7.59 -17.30
N MET A 359 -12.77 -8.78 -16.70
CA MET A 359 -11.50 -9.47 -16.49
C MET A 359 -11.18 -10.46 -17.62
N ALA A 360 -12.18 -11.13 -18.19
CA ALA A 360 -11.97 -12.15 -19.23
C ALA A 360 -11.33 -11.59 -20.51
N LYS A 361 -11.62 -10.33 -20.86
CA LYS A 361 -11.14 -9.67 -22.09
C LYS A 361 -9.63 -9.79 -22.29
N ILE A 362 -8.82 -9.59 -21.24
CA ILE A 362 -7.36 -9.65 -21.38
C ILE A 362 -6.89 -11.08 -21.66
N PHE A 363 -7.48 -12.07 -20.99
CA PHE A 363 -7.11 -13.48 -21.18
C PHE A 363 -7.50 -13.96 -22.57
N LEU A 364 -8.69 -13.62 -23.03
CA LEU A 364 -9.15 -13.89 -24.40
C LEU A 364 -8.23 -13.22 -25.44
N HIS A 365 -7.79 -11.97 -25.18
CA HIS A 365 -6.82 -11.28 -26.03
C HIS A 365 -5.48 -12.03 -26.14
N PHE A 366 -5.02 -12.64 -25.05
CA PHE A 366 -3.82 -13.49 -25.02
C PHE A 366 -4.07 -14.94 -25.46
N GLY A 367 -5.23 -15.24 -26.03
CA GLY A 367 -5.53 -16.54 -26.65
C GLY A 367 -6.02 -17.63 -25.70
N TYR A 368 -6.42 -17.28 -24.47
CA TYR A 368 -7.12 -18.23 -23.60
C TYR A 368 -8.46 -18.62 -24.21
N LYS A 369 -8.88 -19.87 -23.99
CA LYS A 369 -10.15 -20.41 -24.48
C LYS A 369 -11.14 -20.50 -23.34
N GLN A 370 -12.30 -19.87 -23.48
CA GLN A 370 -13.40 -19.97 -22.51
C GLN A 370 -14.07 -21.35 -22.59
N HIS A 371 -14.47 -21.87 -21.43
CA HIS A 371 -15.15 -23.16 -21.28
C HIS A 371 -16.48 -23.02 -20.55
N GLU A 372 -17.04 -24.14 -20.11
CA GLU A 372 -18.39 -24.25 -19.54
C GLU A 372 -18.63 -23.34 -18.33
N GLU A 373 -19.89 -22.96 -18.18
CA GLU A 373 -20.41 -22.15 -17.07
C GLU A 373 -20.73 -23.02 -15.85
N LEU A 374 -20.27 -22.57 -14.68
CA LEU A 374 -20.60 -23.16 -13.39
C LEU A 374 -21.60 -22.25 -12.67
N ARG A 375 -22.64 -22.84 -12.08
CA ARG A 375 -23.67 -22.09 -11.32
C ARG A 375 -23.70 -22.51 -9.87
N PHE A 376 -23.84 -21.52 -8.99
CA PHE A 376 -23.93 -21.70 -7.54
C PHE A 376 -25.21 -21.00 -7.03
N PRO A 377 -26.40 -21.61 -7.22
CA PRO A 377 -27.68 -20.95 -6.95
C PRO A 377 -27.82 -20.46 -5.51
N ALA A 378 -27.36 -21.26 -4.53
CA ALA A 378 -27.42 -20.89 -3.11
C ALA A 378 -26.60 -19.65 -2.77
N LYS A 379 -25.49 -19.42 -3.48
CA LYS A 379 -24.61 -18.26 -3.31
C LYS A 379 -24.90 -17.12 -4.29
N LYS A 380 -25.89 -17.31 -5.18
CA LYS A 380 -26.22 -16.38 -6.27
C LYS A 380 -25.02 -16.06 -7.16
N LEU A 381 -24.17 -17.05 -7.45
CA LEU A 381 -22.96 -16.86 -8.26
C LEU A 381 -23.06 -17.62 -9.58
N LYS A 382 -22.37 -17.10 -10.60
CA LYS A 382 -21.94 -17.89 -11.76
C LYS A 382 -20.43 -17.74 -11.95
N ALA A 383 -19.81 -18.71 -12.61
CA ALA A 383 -18.41 -18.66 -12.96
C ALA A 383 -18.15 -19.22 -14.35
N LEU A 384 -17.10 -18.71 -14.99
CA LEU A 384 -16.52 -19.24 -16.21
C LEU A 384 -15.05 -19.55 -15.95
N TRP A 385 -14.53 -20.55 -16.64
CA TRP A 385 -13.10 -20.84 -16.61
C TRP A 385 -12.49 -20.85 -18.01
N PHE A 386 -11.19 -20.60 -18.06
CA PHE A 386 -10.45 -20.39 -19.28
C PHE A 386 -9.19 -21.24 -19.27
N SER A 387 -8.98 -22.04 -20.31
CA SER A 387 -7.74 -22.78 -20.50
C SER A 387 -6.72 -21.89 -21.21
N HIS A 388 -5.44 -22.04 -20.86
CA HIS A 388 -4.35 -21.35 -21.54
C HIS A 388 -4.29 -21.72 -23.03
N PRO A 389 -3.69 -20.87 -23.90
CA PRO A 389 -3.42 -21.22 -25.29
C PRO A 389 -2.49 -22.44 -25.41
N ASP A 390 -2.54 -23.13 -26.56
CA ASP A 390 -1.71 -24.30 -26.87
C ASP A 390 -0.23 -23.96 -27.14
N ALA A 391 0.18 -22.70 -26.94
CA ALA A 391 1.52 -22.22 -27.20
C ALA A 391 2.56 -22.92 -26.30
N GLU A 392 3.77 -23.15 -26.83
CA GLU A 392 4.88 -23.75 -26.10
C GLU A 392 5.25 -22.91 -24.88
N THR A 393 4.67 -23.26 -23.74
CA THR A 393 5.11 -22.77 -22.43
C THR A 393 6.42 -23.44 -22.07
N ASN A 394 7.29 -22.75 -21.31
CA ASN A 394 8.50 -23.38 -20.80
C ASN A 394 8.09 -24.47 -19.81
N ALA A 395 8.02 -25.71 -20.28
CA ALA A 395 7.59 -26.87 -19.50
C ALA A 395 8.46 -27.09 -18.25
N ASN A 396 9.68 -26.56 -18.24
CA ASN A 396 10.64 -26.65 -17.14
C ASN A 396 10.68 -25.39 -16.26
N GLY A 397 9.86 -24.37 -16.55
CA GLY A 397 9.77 -23.16 -15.73
C GLY A 397 8.86 -23.34 -14.50
N THR A 398 8.91 -22.37 -13.59
CA THR A 398 8.16 -22.38 -12.32
C THR A 398 7.30 -21.13 -12.15
N GLY A 399 6.27 -21.22 -11.32
CA GLY A 399 5.32 -20.13 -11.04
C GLY A 399 4.73 -19.57 -12.32
N VAL A 400 4.83 -18.26 -12.51
CA VAL A 400 4.36 -17.54 -13.72
C VAL A 400 5.27 -17.70 -14.94
N HIS A 401 6.49 -18.24 -14.77
CA HIS A 401 7.43 -18.51 -15.85
C HIS A 401 7.39 -19.97 -16.33
N GLY A 402 6.56 -20.81 -15.68
CA GLY A 402 6.28 -22.18 -16.08
C GLY A 402 5.06 -22.29 -16.99
N PRO A 403 4.40 -23.46 -16.99
CA PRO A 403 3.14 -23.65 -17.69
C PRO A 403 2.08 -22.68 -17.20
N LEU A 404 1.38 -22.07 -18.17
CA LEU A 404 0.39 -21.04 -17.88
C LEU A 404 -0.76 -21.62 -17.05
N PRO A 405 -1.22 -20.91 -16.01
CA PRO A 405 -2.34 -21.37 -15.19
C PRO A 405 -3.66 -21.29 -15.96
N ARG A 406 -4.65 -22.09 -15.58
CA ARG A 406 -6.05 -21.84 -15.98
C ARG A 406 -6.54 -20.57 -15.28
N ILE A 407 -7.59 -19.95 -15.79
CA ILE A 407 -8.22 -18.80 -15.14
C ILE A 407 -9.64 -19.17 -14.73
N PHE A 408 -10.00 -18.86 -13.49
CA PHE A 408 -11.36 -19.02 -12.98
C PHE A 408 -11.91 -17.64 -12.62
N ILE A 409 -13.01 -17.22 -13.22
CA ILE A 409 -13.62 -15.92 -12.96
C ILE A 409 -15.06 -16.16 -12.55
N SER A 410 -15.40 -15.69 -11.35
CA SER A 410 -16.76 -15.74 -10.82
C SER A 410 -17.34 -14.34 -10.73
N GLU A 411 -18.66 -14.25 -10.85
CA GLU A 411 -19.41 -13.02 -10.57
C GLU A 411 -20.62 -13.30 -9.68
N LEU A 412 -20.94 -12.32 -8.85
CA LEU A 412 -22.20 -12.25 -8.12
C LEU A 412 -23.34 -11.82 -9.05
N LEU A 413 -24.43 -12.57 -9.08
CA LEU A 413 -25.67 -12.22 -9.77
C LEU A 413 -26.41 -11.17 -8.94
N VAL A 414 -26.02 -9.91 -9.12
CA VAL A 414 -26.49 -8.78 -8.29
C VAL A 414 -28.01 -8.62 -8.38
N ASP A 415 -28.60 -8.90 -9.54
CA ASP A 415 -30.05 -8.90 -9.77
C ASP A 415 -30.83 -9.95 -8.97
N GLN A 416 -30.16 -10.97 -8.43
CA GLN A 416 -30.75 -11.99 -7.56
C GLN A 416 -30.58 -11.67 -6.08
N MET A 417 -29.91 -10.57 -5.73
CA MET A 417 -29.81 -10.10 -4.34
C MET A 417 -31.16 -9.64 -3.81
N SER A 418 -31.30 -9.67 -2.48
CA SER A 418 -32.56 -9.29 -1.84
C SER A 418 -32.81 -7.79 -1.98
N ASP A 419 -34.08 -7.45 -2.22
CA ASP A 419 -34.53 -6.06 -2.28
C ASP A 419 -34.66 -5.42 -0.88
N GLN A 420 -34.42 -6.12 0.24
CA GLN A 420 -34.70 -5.53 1.56
C GLN A 420 -33.67 -5.93 2.61
N CYS A 421 -33.12 -4.92 3.28
CA CYS A 421 -32.59 -5.08 4.64
C CYS A 421 -33.61 -4.47 5.61
N GLN A 422 -34.21 -5.27 6.50
CA GLN A 422 -34.86 -4.72 7.68
C GLN A 422 -33.76 -4.31 8.66
N VAL A 423 -33.56 -3.00 8.84
CA VAL A 423 -32.77 -2.48 9.96
C VAL A 423 -33.74 -2.31 11.13
N ASP A 424 -33.51 -3.03 12.22
CA ASP A 424 -34.28 -2.89 13.44
C ASP A 424 -34.04 -1.51 14.06
N ILE A 425 -35.15 -0.79 14.25
CA ILE A 425 -35.38 0.34 15.18
C ILE A 425 -34.85 1.73 14.73
N SER A 426 -35.80 2.55 14.22
CA SER A 426 -35.90 4.03 14.27
C SER A 426 -35.50 4.92 13.08
N SER A 427 -35.10 4.41 11.92
CA SER A 427 -34.90 5.24 10.70
C SER A 427 -35.81 4.80 9.54
N GLU A 428 -36.46 5.75 8.87
CA GLU A 428 -37.35 5.53 7.70
C GLU A 428 -36.58 5.19 6.39
N ASP A 429 -35.24 5.15 6.40
CA ASP A 429 -34.43 4.86 5.23
C ASP A 429 -34.26 3.35 4.99
N THR A 430 -34.95 2.83 3.96
CA THR A 430 -34.74 1.48 3.44
C THR A 430 -33.62 1.50 2.40
N THR A 431 -32.45 0.93 2.72
CA THR A 431 -31.34 0.78 1.75
C THR A 431 -31.34 -0.61 1.14
N PHE A 432 -31.44 -0.67 -0.19
CA PHE A 432 -31.41 -1.91 -0.97
C PHE A 432 -29.96 -2.35 -1.21
N MET A 433 -29.62 -3.63 -1.04
CA MET A 433 -28.24 -4.14 -1.22
C MET A 433 -27.71 -3.92 -2.63
N ILE A 434 -28.60 -4.07 -3.62
CA ILE A 434 -28.31 -3.75 -5.02
C ILE A 434 -27.93 -2.28 -5.18
N GLU A 435 -28.59 -1.37 -4.46
CA GLU A 435 -28.29 0.06 -4.52
C GLU A 435 -26.95 0.40 -3.86
N ILE A 436 -26.53 -0.35 -2.84
CA ILE A 436 -25.17 -0.24 -2.28
C ILE A 436 -24.13 -0.57 -3.37
N ILE A 437 -24.27 -1.71 -4.05
CA ILE A 437 -23.33 -2.10 -5.11
C ILE A 437 -23.36 -1.09 -6.26
N ARG A 438 -24.56 -0.64 -6.68
CA ARG A 438 -24.73 0.37 -7.74
C ARG A 438 -24.13 1.72 -7.37
N LYS A 439 -24.19 2.13 -6.10
CA LYS A 439 -23.58 3.38 -5.61
C LYS A 439 -22.09 3.41 -5.95
N TYR A 440 -21.35 2.36 -5.59
CA TYR A 440 -19.92 2.27 -5.84
C TYR A 440 -19.58 2.09 -7.32
N ILE A 441 -20.34 1.24 -8.03
CA ILE A 441 -20.11 0.98 -9.46
C ILE A 441 -20.41 2.20 -10.34
N LYS A 442 -21.45 2.99 -10.04
CA LYS A 442 -21.76 4.22 -10.79
C LYS A 442 -20.68 5.28 -10.61
N ALA A 443 -20.13 5.41 -9.39
CA ALA A 443 -19.02 6.33 -9.13
C ALA A 443 -17.75 5.94 -9.92
N SER A 444 -17.55 4.65 -10.16
CA SER A 444 -16.45 4.08 -10.97
C SER A 444 -16.55 4.37 -12.48
N ALA A 445 -17.69 4.84 -12.99
CA ALA A 445 -17.94 5.09 -14.42
C ALA A 445 -17.52 3.90 -15.33
N ASN A 446 -16.40 4.03 -16.07
CA ASN A 446 -15.84 2.99 -16.94
C ASN A 446 -14.77 2.13 -16.24
N GLY A 447 -14.70 2.11 -14.91
CA GLY A 447 -13.64 1.40 -14.17
C GLY A 447 -13.50 -0.09 -14.52
N TYR A 448 -14.58 -0.73 -14.99
CA TYR A 448 -14.54 -2.09 -15.53
C TYR A 448 -13.62 -2.28 -16.75
N GLU A 449 -13.34 -1.23 -17.54
CA GLU A 449 -12.40 -1.29 -18.66
C GLU A 449 -10.95 -1.46 -18.19
N TYR A 450 -10.68 -1.11 -16.94
CA TYR A 450 -9.36 -1.15 -16.31
C TYR A 450 -9.24 -2.24 -15.24
N ALA A 451 -10.15 -3.22 -15.22
CA ALA A 451 -10.18 -4.29 -14.20
C ALA A 451 -8.83 -5.01 -14.04
N THR A 452 -8.17 -5.36 -15.15
CA THR A 452 -6.84 -5.99 -15.11
C THR A 452 -5.77 -5.06 -14.54
N LEU A 453 -5.81 -3.76 -14.90
CA LEU A 453 -4.88 -2.77 -14.37
C LEU A 453 -5.08 -2.62 -12.86
N ALA A 454 -6.33 -2.50 -12.40
CA ALA A 454 -6.69 -2.44 -11.00
C ALA A 454 -6.21 -3.68 -10.22
N SER A 455 -6.35 -4.87 -10.80
CA SER A 455 -5.81 -6.11 -10.24
C SER A 455 -4.28 -6.07 -10.08
N THR A 456 -3.54 -5.63 -11.11
CA THR A 456 -2.07 -5.53 -11.05
C THR A 456 -1.57 -4.45 -10.10
N LEU A 457 -2.36 -3.38 -9.93
CA LEU A 457 -2.08 -2.28 -9.03
C LEU A 457 -2.71 -2.48 -7.65
N GLY A 458 -3.35 -3.61 -7.36
CA GLY A 458 -3.96 -3.88 -6.05
C GLY A 458 -4.91 -2.78 -5.55
N CYS A 459 -5.66 -2.13 -6.46
CA CYS A 459 -6.56 -1.02 -6.12
C CYS A 459 -8.02 -1.30 -6.49
N LEU A 460 -8.93 -0.54 -5.88
CA LEU A 460 -10.34 -0.54 -6.22
C LEU A 460 -10.60 0.38 -7.43
N THR A 461 -11.56 0.00 -8.28
CA THR A 461 -12.03 0.86 -9.37
C THR A 461 -13.10 1.85 -8.91
N TRP A 462 -13.62 1.66 -7.69
CA TRP A 462 -14.60 2.52 -7.03
C TRP A 462 -14.01 3.18 -5.78
N GLU A 463 -14.70 4.18 -5.26
CA GLU A 463 -14.33 4.84 -3.99
C GLU A 463 -14.28 3.84 -2.82
N THR A 464 -13.48 4.16 -1.80
CA THR A 464 -13.38 3.36 -0.57
C THR A 464 -14.77 3.20 0.05
N PRO A 465 -15.22 1.97 0.36
CA PRO A 465 -16.54 1.75 0.93
C PRO A 465 -16.65 2.25 2.38
N SER A 466 -17.87 2.53 2.84
CA SER A 466 -18.14 2.77 4.26
C SER A 466 -18.25 1.44 4.99
N TYR A 467 -17.94 1.43 6.28
CA TYR A 467 -18.07 0.23 7.10
C TYR A 467 -19.53 -0.20 7.22
N SER A 468 -20.46 0.77 7.28
CA SER A 468 -21.91 0.49 7.27
C SER A 468 -22.33 -0.35 6.07
N ASP A 469 -21.88 0.02 4.87
CA ASP A 469 -22.25 -0.61 3.60
C ASP A 469 -21.62 -2.00 3.49
N TYR A 470 -20.36 -2.12 3.93
CA TYR A 470 -19.67 -3.40 4.05
C TYR A 470 -20.39 -4.36 4.99
N GLN A 471 -20.79 -3.91 6.19
CA GLN A 471 -21.51 -4.73 7.16
C GLN A 471 -22.86 -5.21 6.60
N LEU A 472 -23.60 -4.31 5.95
CA LEU A 472 -24.88 -4.65 5.32
C LEU A 472 -24.71 -5.75 4.27
N LEU A 473 -23.75 -5.58 3.35
CA LEU A 473 -23.45 -6.60 2.35
C LEU A 473 -22.97 -7.92 2.97
N SER A 474 -22.16 -7.87 4.02
CA SER A 474 -21.63 -9.08 4.68
C SER A 474 -22.71 -9.96 5.30
N ARG A 475 -23.86 -9.38 5.69
CA ARG A 475 -25.00 -10.13 6.25
C ARG A 475 -25.75 -10.93 5.20
N GLU A 476 -25.83 -10.44 3.96
CA GLU A 476 -26.48 -11.16 2.86
C GLU A 476 -25.51 -12.06 2.10
N SER A 477 -24.33 -11.52 1.76
CA SER A 477 -23.36 -12.18 0.90
C SER A 477 -21.94 -11.79 1.29
N GLU A 478 -21.25 -12.71 1.96
CA GLU A 478 -19.81 -12.56 2.24
C GLU A 478 -18.98 -12.43 0.96
N TYR A 479 -19.44 -13.00 -0.16
CA TYR A 479 -18.83 -12.79 -1.48
C TYR A 479 -18.95 -11.32 -1.92
N ALA A 480 -20.11 -10.70 -1.72
CA ALA A 480 -20.32 -9.30 -2.05
C ALA A 480 -19.43 -8.39 -1.19
N ALA A 481 -19.39 -8.65 0.12
CA ALA A 481 -18.54 -7.90 1.05
C ALA A 481 -17.05 -8.04 0.72
N TRP A 482 -16.59 -9.25 0.38
CA TRP A 482 -15.21 -9.48 -0.05
C TRP A 482 -14.89 -8.69 -1.32
N THR A 483 -15.75 -8.78 -2.34
CA THR A 483 -15.54 -8.09 -3.64
C THR A 483 -15.54 -6.58 -3.45
N LEU A 484 -16.37 -6.03 -2.55
CA LEU A 484 -16.44 -4.59 -2.28
C LEU A 484 -15.09 -4.00 -1.83
N VAL A 485 -14.37 -4.70 -0.95
CA VAL A 485 -13.12 -4.21 -0.33
C VAL A 485 -11.85 -4.71 -1.03
N ASN A 486 -11.93 -5.77 -1.84
CA ASN A 486 -10.78 -6.31 -2.58
C ASN A 486 -10.84 -6.05 -4.11
N GLY A 487 -12.00 -5.64 -4.64
CA GLY A 487 -12.18 -5.36 -6.07
C GLY A 487 -11.78 -6.55 -6.96
N TYR A 488 -10.92 -6.26 -7.94
CA TYR A 488 -10.39 -7.23 -8.90
C TYR A 488 -9.09 -7.91 -8.46
N ALA A 489 -8.71 -7.81 -7.18
CA ALA A 489 -7.53 -8.50 -6.66
C ALA A 489 -7.58 -10.01 -6.94
N LEU A 490 -6.41 -10.61 -7.14
CA LEU A 490 -6.28 -12.06 -7.26
C LEU A 490 -6.81 -12.73 -5.98
N ASN A 491 -7.93 -13.44 -6.07
CA ASN A 491 -8.56 -14.06 -4.91
C ASN A 491 -7.71 -15.20 -4.35
N HIS A 492 -7.10 -15.99 -5.22
CA HIS A 492 -6.09 -16.98 -4.85
C HIS A 492 -5.29 -17.44 -6.07
N VAL A 493 -4.13 -18.03 -5.76
CA VAL A 493 -3.36 -18.87 -6.67
C VAL A 493 -3.44 -20.31 -6.20
N THR A 494 -3.28 -21.26 -7.11
CA THR A 494 -3.39 -22.69 -6.81
C THR A 494 -2.11 -23.43 -7.14
N ILE A 495 -1.51 -24.13 -6.17
CA ILE A 495 -0.35 -24.99 -6.42
C ILE A 495 -0.82 -26.31 -7.05
N SER A 496 -0.22 -26.68 -8.18
CA SER A 496 -0.41 -27.98 -8.83
C SER A 496 0.45 -29.05 -8.13
N THR A 497 -0.13 -29.73 -7.15
CA THR A 497 0.62 -30.68 -6.29
C THR A 497 1.19 -31.85 -7.08
N HIS A 498 0.49 -32.37 -8.10
CA HIS A 498 0.96 -33.49 -8.91
C HIS A 498 2.20 -33.18 -9.77
N ARG A 499 2.65 -31.92 -9.83
CA ARG A 499 3.87 -31.48 -10.52
C ARG A 499 5.09 -31.38 -9.59
N LEU A 500 4.87 -31.43 -8.29
CA LEU A 500 5.92 -31.51 -7.28
C LEU A 500 6.65 -32.87 -7.38
N GLN A 501 7.89 -32.90 -6.92
CA GLN A 501 8.78 -34.06 -7.09
C GLN A 501 8.95 -34.89 -5.82
N SER A 502 8.76 -34.30 -4.64
CA SER A 502 8.86 -35.00 -3.36
C SER A 502 7.57 -35.77 -3.02
N HIS A 503 7.50 -36.32 -1.81
CA HIS A 503 6.32 -37.06 -1.34
C HIS A 503 5.09 -36.16 -1.09
N VAL A 504 5.25 -34.83 -1.10
CA VAL A 504 4.09 -33.91 -1.05
C VAL A 504 3.41 -33.74 -2.42
N LYS A 505 3.82 -34.50 -3.45
CA LYS A 505 3.11 -34.53 -4.74
C LYS A 505 1.68 -35.05 -4.66
N LYS A 506 1.37 -35.80 -3.59
CA LYS A 506 0.01 -36.27 -3.27
C LYS A 506 -0.63 -35.30 -2.29
N ILE A 507 -1.83 -34.82 -2.62
CA ILE A 507 -2.48 -33.75 -1.87
C ILE A 507 -2.76 -34.11 -0.41
N ASP A 508 -3.03 -35.39 -0.11
CA ASP A 508 -3.16 -35.86 1.28
C ASP A 508 -1.87 -35.67 2.09
N GLY A 509 -0.72 -35.97 1.47
CA GLY A 509 0.59 -35.76 2.07
C GLY A 509 0.94 -34.28 2.16
N PHE A 510 0.56 -33.51 1.14
CA PHE A 510 0.71 -32.06 1.11
C PHE A 510 -0.07 -31.39 2.24
N ASN A 511 -1.35 -31.74 2.44
CA ASN A 511 -2.19 -31.15 3.48
C ASN A 511 -1.64 -31.41 4.88
N LYS A 512 -1.21 -32.65 5.16
CA LYS A 512 -0.54 -32.97 6.42
C LYS A 512 0.74 -32.16 6.62
N TYR A 513 1.49 -31.93 5.55
CA TYR A 513 2.71 -31.11 5.59
C TYR A 513 2.39 -29.65 5.90
N ILE A 514 1.36 -29.08 5.28
CA ILE A 514 0.91 -27.70 5.53
C ILE A 514 0.40 -27.54 6.97
N GLU A 515 -0.45 -28.44 7.46
CA GLU A 515 -0.95 -28.41 8.84
C GLU A 515 0.16 -28.60 9.87
N ALA A 516 1.12 -29.50 9.62
CA ALA A 516 2.27 -29.71 10.51
C ALA A 516 3.18 -28.47 10.62
N ASN A 517 3.13 -27.57 9.65
CA ASN A 517 3.83 -26.28 9.68
C ASN A 517 2.96 -25.13 10.21
N GLY A 518 1.83 -25.44 10.85
CA GLY A 518 1.01 -24.48 11.58
C GLY A 518 -0.01 -23.70 10.74
N PHE A 519 -0.18 -24.05 9.47
CA PHE A 519 -1.16 -23.39 8.61
C PHE A 519 -2.53 -24.05 8.69
N LYS A 520 -3.58 -23.23 8.76
CA LYS A 520 -4.96 -23.69 8.87
C LYS A 520 -5.58 -23.91 7.49
N LEU A 521 -6.14 -25.10 7.28
CA LEU A 521 -6.89 -25.45 6.07
C LEU A 521 -8.39 -25.19 6.23
N ASN A 522 -9.05 -24.83 5.13
CA ASN A 522 -10.49 -24.67 5.06
C ASN A 522 -11.18 -26.01 5.37
N SER A 523 -11.97 -26.01 6.42
CA SER A 523 -12.63 -27.19 6.97
C SER A 523 -14.06 -27.44 6.45
N GLU A 524 -14.62 -26.51 5.67
CA GLU A 524 -15.97 -26.61 5.13
C GLU A 524 -16.07 -27.75 4.11
N GLY A 525 -17.02 -28.67 4.29
CA GLY A 525 -17.08 -29.90 3.50
C GLY A 525 -15.93 -30.89 3.72
N GLY A 526 -15.14 -30.74 4.80
CA GLY A 526 -13.89 -31.46 5.05
C GLY A 526 -12.70 -30.78 4.40
N ILE A 527 -11.47 -31.02 4.89
CA ILE A 527 -10.25 -30.35 4.38
C ILE A 527 -10.07 -30.60 2.88
N LEU A 528 -10.23 -31.85 2.46
CA LEU A 528 -10.08 -32.30 1.08
C LEU A 528 -11.44 -32.40 0.40
N LYS A 529 -11.60 -31.64 -0.68
CA LYS A 529 -12.77 -31.66 -1.57
C LYS A 529 -12.44 -32.56 -2.75
N VAL A 530 -13.31 -33.52 -3.03
CA VAL A 530 -13.09 -34.52 -4.08
C VAL A 530 -14.28 -34.47 -5.03
N SER A 531 -13.98 -34.32 -6.32
CA SER A 531 -15.00 -34.32 -7.36
C SER A 531 -15.75 -35.66 -7.41
N PRO A 532 -16.99 -35.71 -7.93
CA PRO A 532 -17.77 -36.95 -8.02
C PRO A 532 -17.08 -38.08 -8.82
N ASP A 533 -16.27 -37.73 -9.81
CA ASP A 533 -15.46 -38.68 -10.59
C ASP A 533 -14.20 -39.16 -9.84
N GLY A 534 -13.87 -38.54 -8.71
CA GLY A 534 -12.70 -38.84 -7.88
C GLY A 534 -11.38 -38.34 -8.47
N LEU A 535 -11.40 -37.54 -9.54
CA LEU A 535 -10.20 -37.19 -10.31
C LEU A 535 -9.67 -35.77 -10.08
N LEU A 536 -10.46 -34.89 -9.46
CA LEU A 536 -10.05 -33.55 -9.04
C LEU A 536 -10.15 -33.44 -7.52
N LEU A 537 -9.00 -33.29 -6.88
CA LEU A 537 -8.87 -33.16 -5.45
C LEU A 537 -8.35 -31.77 -5.12
N GLN A 538 -9.01 -31.07 -4.20
CA GLN A 538 -8.70 -29.68 -3.88
C GLN A 538 -8.76 -29.44 -2.38
N SER A 539 -7.92 -28.53 -1.91
CA SER A 539 -7.92 -28.03 -0.54
C SER A 539 -7.36 -26.62 -0.55
N SER A 540 -7.71 -25.81 0.42
CA SER A 540 -7.27 -24.41 0.49
C SER A 540 -6.95 -24.01 1.92
N THR A 541 -6.15 -22.98 2.09
CA THR A 541 -6.02 -22.34 3.40
C THR A 541 -7.29 -21.56 3.75
N VAL A 542 -7.43 -21.25 5.03
CA VAL A 542 -8.26 -20.11 5.44
C VAL A 542 -7.58 -18.82 4.97
N ALA A 543 -8.37 -17.83 4.55
CA ALA A 543 -7.83 -16.56 4.07
C ALA A 543 -7.13 -15.77 5.17
N ASP A 544 -6.14 -14.98 4.77
CA ASP A 544 -5.56 -13.96 5.66
C ASP A 544 -6.58 -12.84 5.89
N THR A 545 -6.37 -12.08 6.96
CA THR A 545 -7.13 -10.85 7.24
C THR A 545 -6.19 -9.66 7.33
N ILE A 546 -6.62 -8.51 6.83
CA ILE A 546 -5.90 -7.25 6.98
C ILE A 546 -6.78 -6.22 7.69
N SER A 547 -6.14 -5.21 8.28
CA SER A 547 -6.83 -4.02 8.75
C SER A 547 -7.21 -3.15 7.55
N PHE A 548 -8.46 -2.74 7.45
CA PHE A 548 -8.98 -1.90 6.37
C PHE A 548 -9.59 -0.61 6.94
N ASN A 549 -9.23 0.53 6.37
CA ASN A 549 -9.75 1.83 6.77
C ASN A 549 -10.92 2.20 5.84
N PHE A 550 -12.13 2.21 6.39
CA PHE A 550 -13.34 2.55 5.66
C PHE A 550 -13.53 4.07 5.54
N ALA A 551 -14.31 4.51 4.54
CA ALA A 551 -14.49 5.93 4.24
C ALA A 551 -15.21 6.73 5.35
N ASP A 552 -15.93 6.05 6.24
CA ASP A 552 -16.58 6.61 7.43
C ASP A 552 -15.66 6.66 8.66
N GLY A 553 -14.35 6.42 8.48
CA GLY A 553 -13.33 6.55 9.53
C GLY A 553 -13.20 5.34 10.45
N VAL A 554 -13.98 4.28 10.20
CA VAL A 554 -13.88 3.02 10.95
C VAL A 554 -12.72 2.19 10.41
N THR A 555 -11.92 1.61 11.29
CA THR A 555 -10.86 0.65 10.95
C THR A 555 -11.25 -0.73 11.46
N GLU A 556 -11.41 -1.69 10.56
CA GLU A 556 -11.85 -3.05 10.91
C GLU A 556 -11.10 -4.11 10.09
N SER A 557 -11.12 -5.35 10.59
CA SER A 557 -10.45 -6.45 9.92
C SER A 557 -11.31 -7.05 8.81
N VAL A 558 -10.74 -7.19 7.60
CA VAL A 558 -11.42 -7.76 6.43
C VAL A 558 -10.65 -8.95 5.84
N PRO A 559 -11.35 -9.94 5.26
CA PRO A 559 -10.70 -11.05 4.57
C PRO A 559 -10.01 -10.62 3.27
N CYS A 560 -8.83 -11.17 3.04
CA CYS A 560 -8.04 -11.02 1.82
C CYS A 560 -8.07 -12.31 1.00
N SER A 561 -6.94 -12.66 0.40
CA SER A 561 -6.78 -13.84 -0.44
C SER A 561 -6.39 -15.05 0.41
N TYR A 562 -6.48 -16.22 -0.21
CA TYR A 562 -5.96 -17.49 0.32
C TYR A 562 -5.08 -18.15 -0.73
N ILE A 563 -4.54 -19.33 -0.42
CA ILE A 563 -3.87 -20.19 -1.39
C ILE A 563 -4.60 -21.53 -1.47
N GLU A 564 -4.72 -22.06 -2.67
CA GLU A 564 -5.32 -23.37 -2.92
C GLU A 564 -4.24 -24.39 -3.36
N PHE A 565 -4.53 -25.67 -3.18
CA PHE A 565 -3.74 -26.80 -3.64
C PHE A 565 -4.67 -27.74 -4.41
N ALA A 566 -4.23 -28.18 -5.58
CA ALA A 566 -4.99 -29.09 -6.42
C ALA A 566 -4.15 -30.30 -6.87
N GLU A 567 -4.76 -31.48 -6.89
CA GLU A 567 -4.25 -32.68 -7.54
C GLU A 567 -5.22 -33.12 -8.63
N ARG A 568 -4.73 -33.21 -9.88
CA ARG A 568 -5.49 -33.73 -11.02
C ARG A 568 -5.02 -35.14 -11.34
N LEU A 569 -5.88 -36.13 -11.15
CA LEU A 569 -5.57 -37.52 -11.44
C LEU A 569 -5.71 -37.82 -12.94
N LEU A 570 -5.08 -38.91 -13.37
CA LEU A 570 -5.16 -39.41 -14.74
C LEU A 570 -6.59 -39.79 -15.10
N LEU A 571 -7.00 -39.47 -16.33
CA LEU A 571 -8.25 -39.97 -16.87
C LEU A 571 -8.20 -41.52 -16.99
N PRO A 572 -9.35 -42.21 -16.88
CA PRO A 572 -9.40 -43.67 -16.88
C PRO A 572 -8.67 -44.34 -18.05
N GLU A 573 -8.73 -43.74 -19.24
CA GLU A 573 -8.07 -44.20 -20.46
C GLU A 573 -6.53 -44.18 -20.40
N TYR A 574 -5.95 -43.36 -19.52
CA TYR A 574 -4.49 -43.21 -19.36
C TYR A 574 -3.96 -43.86 -18.07
N LYS A 575 -4.79 -44.58 -17.32
CA LYS A 575 -4.44 -45.13 -16.00
C LYS A 575 -3.18 -46.02 -15.99
N ASN A 576 -2.90 -46.70 -17.10
CA ASN A 576 -1.75 -47.61 -17.25
C ASN A 576 -0.55 -46.97 -17.99
N MET A 577 -0.59 -45.67 -18.26
CA MET A 577 0.49 -44.97 -18.93
C MET A 577 1.73 -44.86 -18.02
N PRO A 578 2.96 -45.07 -18.55
CA PRO A 578 4.18 -44.84 -17.78
C PRO A 578 4.25 -43.41 -17.24
N GLU A 579 4.69 -43.22 -15.99
CA GLU A 579 4.70 -41.89 -15.33
C GLU A 579 5.50 -40.84 -16.12
N GLU A 580 6.58 -41.26 -16.79
CA GLU A 580 7.44 -40.41 -17.63
C GLU A 580 6.73 -39.88 -18.90
N GLU A 581 5.69 -40.60 -19.37
CA GLU A 581 4.88 -40.23 -20.54
C GLU A 581 3.65 -39.39 -20.15
N VAL A 582 3.32 -39.33 -18.86
CA VAL A 582 2.20 -38.53 -18.38
C VAL A 582 2.43 -37.05 -18.66
N ARG A 583 1.40 -36.38 -19.19
CA ARG A 583 1.35 -34.95 -19.49
C ARG A 583 0.08 -34.38 -18.88
N GLU A 584 -0.01 -33.06 -18.79
CA GLU A 584 -1.16 -32.39 -18.18
C GLU A 584 -2.48 -32.75 -18.85
N PHE A 585 -2.50 -32.87 -20.19
CA PHE A 585 -3.70 -33.22 -20.94
C PHE A 585 -4.18 -34.68 -20.74
N HIS A 586 -3.37 -35.54 -20.11
CA HIS A 586 -3.79 -36.89 -19.69
C HIS A 586 -4.56 -36.89 -18.35
N ARG A 587 -4.64 -35.73 -17.68
CA ARG A 587 -5.27 -35.57 -16.36
C ARG A 587 -6.63 -34.89 -16.49
N ARG A 588 -7.48 -35.04 -15.46
CA ARG A 588 -8.78 -34.37 -15.38
C ARG A 588 -8.63 -32.86 -15.47
N ASP A 589 -9.09 -32.28 -16.57
CA ASP A 589 -9.09 -30.83 -16.80
C ASP A 589 -10.36 -30.16 -16.26
N GLY A 590 -10.41 -28.83 -16.18
CA GLY A 590 -11.59 -28.07 -15.75
C GLY A 590 -11.83 -28.04 -14.24
N PHE A 591 -13.06 -27.75 -13.83
CA PHE A 591 -13.45 -27.50 -12.43
C PHE A 591 -14.67 -28.35 -12.04
N GLU A 592 -15.03 -28.32 -10.76
CA GLU A 592 -16.19 -29.05 -10.22
C GLU A 592 -17.01 -28.15 -9.29
N VAL A 593 -18.34 -28.06 -9.54
CA VAL A 593 -19.24 -27.16 -8.79
C VAL A 593 -19.24 -27.49 -7.29
N GLY A 594 -19.33 -28.77 -6.94
CA GLY A 594 -19.37 -29.21 -5.54
C GLY A 594 -18.11 -28.82 -4.75
N ASN A 595 -16.95 -28.91 -5.39
CA ASN A 595 -15.68 -28.50 -4.77
C ASN A 595 -15.62 -26.97 -4.62
N ALA A 596 -15.86 -26.25 -5.71
CA ALA A 596 -15.77 -24.79 -5.75
C ALA A 596 -16.73 -24.13 -4.74
N ASP A 597 -17.95 -24.66 -4.56
CA ASP A 597 -18.92 -24.17 -3.58
C ASP A 597 -18.33 -24.09 -2.15
N LYS A 598 -17.55 -25.11 -1.76
CA LYS A 598 -16.92 -25.19 -0.44
C LYS A 598 -15.62 -24.38 -0.34
N ILE A 599 -14.91 -24.23 -1.45
CA ILE A 599 -13.67 -23.45 -1.51
C ILE A 599 -13.96 -21.94 -1.39
N PHE A 600 -15.08 -21.46 -1.94
CA PHE A 600 -15.49 -20.05 -1.75
C PHE A 600 -15.54 -19.62 -0.28
N GLU A 601 -15.81 -20.56 0.63
CA GLU A 601 -15.92 -20.35 2.07
C GLU A 601 -14.56 -20.15 2.77
N SER A 602 -13.44 -20.25 2.06
CA SER A 602 -12.11 -19.94 2.60
C SER A 602 -11.99 -18.50 3.11
N THR A 603 -12.81 -17.58 2.57
CA THR A 603 -12.90 -16.18 3.03
C THR A 603 -14.03 -15.95 4.03
N SER A 604 -14.72 -17.00 4.47
CA SER A 604 -15.90 -16.84 5.33
C SER A 604 -15.54 -16.51 6.77
N ARG A 605 -16.37 -15.71 7.43
CA ARG A 605 -16.18 -15.35 8.84
C ARG A 605 -16.13 -16.56 9.76
N ASP A 606 -16.89 -17.61 9.45
CA ASP A 606 -16.90 -18.86 10.21
C ASP A 606 -15.56 -19.60 10.11
N GLN A 607 -14.93 -19.62 8.93
CA GLN A 607 -13.59 -20.18 8.79
C GLN A 607 -12.54 -19.32 9.50
N LEU A 608 -12.64 -17.99 9.41
CA LEU A 608 -11.68 -17.06 10.03
C LEU A 608 -11.69 -17.13 11.56
N THR A 609 -12.87 -17.28 12.17
CA THR A 609 -13.05 -17.25 13.63
C THR A 609 -12.93 -18.61 14.32
N ARG A 610 -12.93 -19.72 13.56
CA ARG A 610 -12.76 -21.07 14.14
C ARG A 610 -11.43 -21.19 14.88
N LYS A 611 -11.47 -21.52 16.18
CA LYS A 611 -10.27 -21.89 16.94
C LYS A 611 -9.76 -23.26 16.47
N VAL A 612 -8.44 -23.43 16.45
CA VAL A 612 -7.81 -24.74 16.22
C VAL A 612 -8.17 -25.63 17.40
N THR A 613 -8.90 -26.72 17.15
CA THR A 613 -9.20 -27.75 18.16
C THR A 613 -8.07 -28.73 18.30
#